data_AF-A0AAW1MAN4-F1
#
_entry.id   AF-A0AAW1MAN4-F1
#
_cell.length_a   1.000
_cell.length_b   1.000
_cell.length_c   1.000
_cell.angle_alpha   90.00
_cell.angle_beta   90.00
_cell.angle_gamma   90.00
#
_symmetry.space_group_name_H-M   'P 1'
#
loop_
_entity.id
_entity.type
_entity.pdbx_description
1 polymer ?
#
loop_
_entity_poly.entity_id
_entity_poly.type
_entity_poly.pdbx_seq_one_letter_code
_entity_poly.pdbx_strand_id
1 'polypeptide(L)'
;MRVLSDKLDKEVEDVNRDIQAYEACIQRLEGESHDVLSEAGFLKEKLKIEEEERKLEAAIEETEKQCAKVNAELKELEMKSSRFKELEERYWHEFNNFQFQLISHQEERDAILAKIEVSQAHLELLKQTNVLDNAFSIGCDKAIKEFGTINNFRLGRLPKLQLDWDEVNAAWGLACLLLHTMCQYFSPKFHYRIKILPMGSYPRIMDTSNNTYDLFGPVNLFWSTRYDKAMTLFLTCLKDFCEFARMKDLENNIPPDKCFKLPYGIENDKLCRVEDGKVEVFSITQSFNKSENWTKALKYTLCDLKWALFWFIGNTSFHPLSATSLAEPPPGGASYVKRSIKSKSDSRH
;
A
#
# COMPACT_ATOMS: atom_id res chain seq x y z
N MET A 1 -71.31 -26.67 -101.73
CA MET A 1 -72.33 -26.12 -100.81
C MET A 1 -73.15 -27.19 -100.05
N ARG A 2 -72.84 -28.50 -100.12
CA ARG A 2 -73.54 -29.54 -99.32
C ARG A 2 -72.85 -29.89 -97.98
N VAL A 3 -71.51 -29.89 -97.95
CA VAL A 3 -70.71 -30.27 -96.77
C VAL A 3 -70.86 -29.32 -95.56
N LEU A 4 -71.17 -28.04 -95.80
CA LEU A 4 -71.43 -27.07 -94.73
C LEU A 4 -72.83 -27.23 -94.11
N SER A 5 -73.82 -27.70 -94.89
CA SER A 5 -75.16 -28.02 -94.37
C SER A 5 -75.08 -29.23 -93.46
N ASP A 6 -74.45 -30.31 -93.92
CA ASP A 6 -74.35 -31.57 -93.15
C ASP A 6 -73.59 -31.39 -91.81
N LYS A 7 -72.63 -30.44 -91.75
CA LYS A 7 -71.90 -30.13 -90.52
C LYS A 7 -72.73 -29.29 -89.56
N LEU A 8 -73.50 -28.33 -90.07
CA LEU A 8 -74.43 -27.54 -89.29
C LEU A 8 -75.59 -28.41 -88.76
N ASP A 9 -76.10 -29.33 -89.57
CA ASP A 9 -77.15 -30.28 -89.17
C ASP A 9 -76.68 -31.21 -88.04
N LYS A 10 -75.40 -31.63 -88.05
CA LYS A 10 -74.78 -32.38 -86.94
C LYS A 10 -74.63 -31.57 -85.66
N GLU A 11 -74.19 -30.31 -85.76
CA GLU A 11 -74.10 -29.44 -84.58
C GLU A 11 -75.48 -29.13 -84.00
N VAL A 12 -76.51 -29.00 -84.85
CA VAL A 12 -77.90 -28.86 -84.41
C VAL A 12 -78.41 -30.14 -83.74
N GLU A 13 -78.05 -31.32 -84.23
CA GLU A 13 -78.38 -32.59 -83.58
C GLU A 13 -77.70 -32.75 -82.22
N ASP A 14 -76.44 -32.33 -82.08
CA ASP A 14 -75.70 -32.41 -80.81
C ASP A 14 -76.29 -31.43 -79.77
N VAL A 15 -76.58 -30.19 -80.16
CA VAL A 15 -77.26 -29.22 -79.28
C VAL A 15 -78.66 -29.68 -78.92
N ASN A 16 -79.42 -30.28 -79.85
CA ASN A 16 -80.72 -30.86 -79.53
C ASN A 16 -80.59 -32.04 -78.54
N ARG A 17 -79.51 -32.81 -78.60
CA ARG A 17 -79.24 -33.89 -77.64
C ARG A 17 -78.91 -33.34 -76.25
N ASP A 18 -78.15 -32.24 -76.17
CA ASP A 18 -77.84 -31.55 -74.93
C ASP A 18 -79.10 -30.90 -74.32
N ILE A 19 -79.92 -30.25 -75.16
CA ILE A 19 -81.22 -29.70 -74.73
C ILE A 19 -82.11 -30.81 -74.16
N GLN A 20 -82.21 -31.96 -74.84
CA GLN A 20 -82.96 -33.11 -74.33
C GLN A 20 -82.38 -33.66 -73.02
N ALA A 21 -81.05 -33.64 -72.84
CA ALA A 21 -80.41 -34.06 -71.59
C ALA A 21 -80.66 -33.07 -70.43
N TYR A 22 -80.62 -31.76 -70.71
CA TYR A 22 -80.98 -30.72 -69.73
C TYR A 22 -82.47 -30.77 -69.40
N GLU A 23 -83.35 -30.95 -70.38
CA GLU A 23 -84.78 -31.14 -70.19
C GLU A 23 -85.06 -32.40 -69.36
N ALA A 24 -84.36 -33.51 -69.61
CA ALA A 24 -84.48 -34.72 -68.80
C ALA A 24 -83.98 -34.52 -67.35
N CYS A 25 -82.91 -33.75 -67.14
CA CYS A 25 -82.42 -33.38 -65.81
C CYS A 25 -83.40 -32.46 -65.08
N ILE A 26 -83.99 -31.48 -65.78
CA ILE A 26 -85.01 -30.58 -65.23
C ILE A 26 -86.27 -31.35 -64.86
N GLN A 27 -86.78 -32.21 -65.75
CA GLN A 27 -87.93 -33.07 -65.47
C GLN A 27 -87.67 -34.02 -64.28
N ARG A 28 -86.42 -34.50 -64.11
CA ARG A 28 -86.03 -35.30 -62.95
C ARG A 28 -85.99 -34.47 -61.66
N LEU A 29 -85.48 -33.24 -61.71
CA LEU A 29 -85.49 -32.31 -60.58
C LEU A 29 -86.92 -31.83 -60.23
N GLU A 30 -87.81 -31.69 -61.21
CA GLU A 30 -89.23 -31.34 -61.01
C GLU A 30 -90.07 -32.52 -60.50
N GLY A 31 -89.71 -33.76 -60.87
CA GLY A 31 -90.36 -34.99 -60.43
C GLY A 31 -89.86 -35.53 -59.07
N GLU A 32 -88.70 -35.08 -58.60
CA GLU A 32 -88.27 -35.27 -57.22
C GLU A 32 -89.24 -34.52 -56.31
N SER A 33 -89.93 -35.24 -55.41
CA SER A 33 -90.75 -34.65 -54.37
C SER A 33 -89.86 -33.87 -53.43
N HIS A 34 -89.59 -32.62 -53.78
CA HIS A 34 -89.13 -31.63 -52.84
C HIS A 34 -90.17 -31.58 -51.72
N ASP A 35 -89.72 -31.49 -50.48
CA ASP A 35 -90.58 -31.02 -49.39
C ASP A 35 -90.90 -29.55 -49.72
N VAL A 36 -91.84 -29.36 -50.66
CA VAL A 36 -92.26 -28.05 -51.15
C VAL A 36 -92.97 -27.42 -49.98
N LEU A 37 -92.18 -26.70 -49.17
CA LEU A 37 -92.70 -25.74 -48.22
C LEU A 37 -93.76 -24.93 -48.98
N SER A 38 -94.97 -24.90 -48.44
CA SER A 38 -96.02 -23.98 -48.90
C SER A 38 -95.39 -22.62 -49.18
N GLU A 39 -95.89 -21.85 -50.16
CA GLU A 39 -95.36 -20.52 -50.48
C GLU A 39 -95.18 -19.63 -49.23
N ALA A 40 -96.07 -19.80 -48.23
CA ALA A 40 -95.96 -19.20 -46.90
C ALA A 40 -94.80 -19.72 -46.03
N GLY A 41 -94.46 -21.02 -46.11
CA GLY A 41 -93.31 -21.64 -45.45
C GLY A 41 -91.97 -21.26 -46.07
N PHE A 42 -91.90 -21.14 -47.41
CA PHE A 42 -90.71 -20.64 -48.10
C PHE A 42 -90.44 -19.17 -47.75
N LEU A 43 -91.47 -18.33 -47.74
CA LEU A 43 -91.35 -16.94 -47.30
C LEU A 43 -90.91 -16.84 -45.82
N LYS A 44 -91.40 -17.74 -44.96
CA LYS A 44 -91.02 -17.78 -43.55
C LYS A 44 -89.55 -18.20 -43.34
N GLU A 45 -89.07 -19.20 -44.07
CA GLU A 45 -87.67 -19.63 -43.99
C GLU A 45 -86.73 -18.59 -44.62
N LYS A 46 -87.13 -17.96 -45.73
CA LYS A 46 -86.40 -16.83 -46.34
C LYS A 46 -86.25 -15.66 -45.36
N LEU A 47 -87.34 -15.25 -44.71
CA LEU A 47 -87.30 -14.17 -43.71
C LEU A 47 -86.41 -14.54 -42.50
N LYS A 48 -86.38 -15.82 -42.12
CA LYS A 48 -85.53 -16.30 -41.02
C LYS A 48 -84.04 -16.25 -41.41
N ILE A 49 -83.69 -16.66 -42.62
CA ILE A 49 -82.33 -16.58 -43.16
C ILE A 49 -81.90 -15.12 -43.30
N GLU A 50 -82.75 -14.24 -43.84
CA GLU A 50 -82.45 -12.80 -43.96
C GLU A 50 -82.26 -12.14 -42.57
N GLU A 51 -82.98 -12.59 -41.55
CA GLU A 51 -82.79 -12.11 -40.17
C GLU A 51 -81.51 -12.65 -39.53
N GLU A 52 -81.15 -13.91 -39.80
CA GLU A 52 -79.90 -14.53 -39.36
C GLU A 52 -78.68 -13.90 -40.04
N GLU A 53 -78.76 -13.64 -41.35
CA GLU A 53 -77.76 -12.92 -42.13
C GLU A 53 -77.52 -11.52 -41.55
N ARG A 54 -78.59 -10.76 -41.29
CA ARG A 54 -78.48 -9.42 -40.69
C ARG A 54 -77.85 -9.46 -39.28
N LYS A 55 -78.14 -10.49 -38.48
CA LYS A 55 -77.52 -10.67 -37.16
C LYS A 55 -76.05 -11.04 -37.26
N LEU A 56 -75.68 -11.88 -38.22
CA LEU A 56 -74.30 -12.28 -38.47
C LEU A 56 -73.48 -11.09 -39.00
N GLU A 57 -74.03 -10.30 -39.92
CA GLU A 57 -73.39 -9.07 -40.41
C GLU A 57 -73.16 -8.07 -39.27
N ALA A 58 -74.15 -7.85 -38.41
CA ALA A 58 -73.99 -6.98 -37.24
C ALA A 58 -72.94 -7.51 -36.25
N ALA A 59 -72.86 -8.82 -36.07
CA ALA A 59 -71.84 -9.45 -35.23
C ALA A 59 -70.44 -9.30 -35.84
N ILE A 60 -70.30 -9.48 -37.16
CA ILE A 60 -69.04 -9.26 -37.88
C ILE A 60 -68.60 -7.80 -37.71
N GLU A 61 -69.49 -6.83 -37.95
CA GLU A 61 -69.16 -5.41 -37.83
C GLU A 61 -68.70 -5.03 -36.40
N GLU A 62 -69.36 -5.56 -35.37
CA GLU A 62 -68.95 -5.35 -33.97
C GLU A 62 -67.59 -5.99 -33.68
N THR A 63 -67.36 -7.22 -34.14
CA THR A 63 -66.05 -7.89 -33.95
C THR A 63 -64.93 -7.20 -34.71
N GLU A 64 -65.20 -6.63 -35.89
CA GLU A 64 -64.24 -5.83 -36.66
C GLU A 64 -63.90 -4.53 -35.93
N LYS A 65 -64.88 -3.84 -35.33
CA LYS A 65 -64.66 -2.65 -34.49
C LYS A 65 -63.78 -2.99 -33.27
N GLN A 66 -64.06 -4.10 -32.60
CA GLN A 66 -63.26 -4.57 -31.46
C GLN A 66 -61.85 -4.95 -31.89
N CYS A 67 -61.70 -5.66 -33.01
CA CYS A 67 -60.41 -6.03 -33.58
C CYS A 67 -59.59 -4.78 -33.94
N ALA A 68 -60.22 -3.78 -34.56
CA ALA A 68 -59.57 -2.51 -34.88
C ALA A 68 -59.08 -1.76 -33.64
N LYS A 69 -59.90 -1.74 -32.57
CA LYS A 69 -59.52 -1.13 -31.29
C LYS A 69 -58.33 -1.85 -30.64
N VAL A 70 -58.38 -3.18 -30.54
CA VAL A 70 -57.29 -3.98 -29.96
C VAL A 70 -56.01 -3.84 -30.79
N ASN A 71 -56.09 -3.80 -32.12
CA ASN A 71 -54.93 -3.56 -32.97
C ASN A 71 -54.31 -2.17 -32.77
N ALA A 72 -55.14 -1.14 -32.53
CA ALA A 72 -54.63 0.19 -32.21
C ALA A 72 -53.88 0.21 -30.87
N GLU A 73 -54.44 -0.43 -29.83
CA GLU A 73 -53.81 -0.57 -28.52
C GLU A 73 -52.49 -1.37 -28.61
N LEU A 74 -52.47 -2.45 -29.39
CA LEU A 74 -51.28 -3.28 -29.60
C LEU A 74 -50.15 -2.49 -30.27
N LYS A 75 -50.45 -1.68 -31.29
CA LYS A 75 -49.46 -0.78 -31.92
C LYS A 75 -48.91 0.26 -30.95
N GLU A 76 -49.76 0.82 -30.10
CA GLU A 76 -49.32 1.79 -29.09
C GLU A 76 -48.38 1.14 -28.06
N LEU A 77 -48.73 -0.07 -27.60
CA LEU A 77 -47.91 -0.87 -26.69
C LEU A 77 -46.56 -1.23 -27.33
N GLU A 78 -46.55 -1.59 -28.60
CA GLU A 78 -45.33 -1.92 -29.33
C GLU A 78 -44.39 -0.72 -29.47
N MET A 79 -44.93 0.46 -29.80
CA MET A 79 -44.15 1.71 -29.82
C MET A 79 -43.59 2.06 -28.43
N LYS A 80 -44.39 1.90 -27.37
CA LYS A 80 -43.91 2.10 -25.99
C LYS A 80 -42.81 1.12 -25.64
N SER A 81 -42.95 -0.16 -26.01
CA SER A 81 -41.93 -1.19 -25.78
C SER A 81 -40.61 -0.86 -26.46
N SER A 82 -40.64 -0.44 -27.74
CA SER A 82 -39.42 0.00 -28.45
C SER A 82 -38.74 1.15 -27.73
N ARG A 83 -39.51 2.17 -27.33
CA ARG A 83 -38.98 3.32 -26.58
C ARG A 83 -38.37 2.93 -25.24
N PHE A 84 -38.96 1.96 -24.53
CA PHE A 84 -38.40 1.46 -23.28
C PHE A 84 -37.08 0.72 -23.50
N LYS A 85 -36.95 -0.09 -24.55
CA LYS A 85 -35.70 -0.78 -24.90
C LYS A 85 -34.56 0.21 -25.18
N GLU A 86 -34.83 1.27 -25.95
CA GLU A 86 -33.84 2.33 -26.22
C GLU A 86 -33.42 3.09 -24.96
N LEU A 87 -34.33 3.27 -24.00
CA LEU A 87 -34.00 3.92 -22.73
C LEU A 87 -33.16 3.00 -21.84
N GLU A 88 -33.50 1.70 -21.82
CA GLU A 88 -32.76 0.69 -21.07
C GLU A 88 -31.33 0.54 -21.59
N GLU A 89 -31.14 0.51 -22.91
CA GLU A 89 -29.81 0.44 -23.52
C GLU A 89 -28.95 1.65 -23.14
N ARG A 90 -29.52 2.86 -23.21
CA ARG A 90 -28.83 4.08 -22.76
C ARG A 90 -28.47 4.03 -21.28
N TYR A 91 -29.39 3.55 -20.44
CA TYR A 91 -29.13 3.37 -19.02
C TYR A 91 -27.97 2.41 -18.77
N TRP A 92 -27.93 1.27 -19.47
CA TRP A 92 -26.83 0.32 -19.34
C TRP A 92 -25.49 0.90 -19.79
N HIS A 93 -25.46 1.71 -20.85
CA HIS A 93 -24.24 2.41 -21.25
C HIS A 93 -23.75 3.40 -20.20
N GLU A 94 -24.64 4.21 -19.63
CA GLU A 94 -24.29 5.15 -18.56
C GLU A 94 -23.82 4.42 -17.30
N PHE A 95 -24.51 3.35 -16.91
CA PHE A 95 -24.15 2.53 -15.76
C PHE A 95 -22.77 1.88 -15.94
N ASN A 96 -22.51 1.29 -17.11
CA ASN A 96 -21.22 0.67 -17.40
C ASN A 96 -20.08 1.70 -17.40
N ASN A 97 -20.32 2.89 -17.94
CA ASN A 97 -19.34 3.98 -17.89
C ASN A 97 -19.06 4.43 -16.44
N PHE A 98 -20.10 4.54 -15.61
CA PHE A 98 -19.94 4.87 -14.19
C PHE A 98 -19.16 3.78 -13.43
N GLN A 99 -19.49 2.50 -13.66
CA GLN A 99 -18.76 1.38 -13.07
C GLN A 99 -17.28 1.39 -13.46
N PHE A 100 -16.98 1.67 -14.74
CA PHE A 100 -15.60 1.77 -15.21
C PHE A 100 -14.83 2.89 -14.49
N GLN A 101 -15.43 4.08 -14.36
CA GLN A 101 -14.82 5.18 -13.63
C GLN A 101 -14.61 4.86 -12.14
N LEU A 102 -15.58 4.21 -11.51
CA LEU A 102 -15.49 3.79 -10.12
C LEU A 102 -14.34 2.80 -9.90
N ILE A 103 -14.20 1.82 -10.79
CA ILE A 103 -13.11 0.84 -10.75
C ILE A 103 -11.76 1.54 -10.95
N SER A 104 -11.65 2.45 -11.92
CA SER A 104 -10.42 3.22 -12.15
C SER A 104 -9.99 4.01 -10.90
N HIS A 105 -10.92 4.71 -10.25
CA HIS A 105 -10.60 5.45 -9.02
C HIS A 105 -10.30 4.54 -7.83
N GLN A 106 -10.93 3.37 -7.77
CA GLN A 106 -10.67 2.35 -6.77
C GLN A 106 -9.24 1.79 -6.92
N GLU A 107 -8.83 1.48 -8.15
CA GLU A 107 -7.47 1.03 -8.48
C GLU A 107 -6.42 2.11 -8.19
N GLU A 108 -6.69 3.38 -8.56
CA GLU A 108 -5.80 4.51 -8.24
C GLU A 108 -5.61 4.66 -6.72
N ARG A 109 -6.70 4.56 -5.96
CA ARG A 109 -6.64 4.64 -4.49
C ARG A 109 -5.82 3.49 -3.92
N ASP A 110 -6.07 2.27 -4.36
CA ASP A 110 -5.38 1.09 -3.84
C ASP A 110 -3.89 1.11 -4.21
N ALA A 111 -3.53 1.62 -5.40
CA ALA A 111 -2.15 1.86 -5.79
C ALA A 111 -1.45 2.91 -4.91
N ILE A 112 -2.14 4.00 -4.58
CA ILE A 112 -1.61 5.03 -3.66
C ILE A 112 -1.42 4.46 -2.26
N LEU A 113 -2.39 3.69 -1.75
CA LEU A 113 -2.30 3.04 -0.44
C LEU A 113 -1.11 2.07 -0.36
N ALA A 114 -0.92 1.23 -1.37
CA ALA A 114 0.24 0.35 -1.44
C ALA A 114 1.57 1.13 -1.44
N LYS A 115 1.64 2.26 -2.15
CA LYS A 115 2.82 3.13 -2.15
C LYS A 115 3.07 3.77 -0.79
N ILE A 116 2.01 4.17 -0.08
CA ILE A 116 2.10 4.71 1.29
C ILE A 116 2.65 3.64 2.21
N GLU A 117 2.16 2.41 2.15
CA GLU A 117 2.62 1.29 2.98
C GLU A 117 4.11 1.01 2.77
N VAL A 118 4.56 0.90 1.52
CA VAL A 118 5.99 0.70 1.20
C VAL A 118 6.84 1.86 1.72
N SER A 119 6.38 3.10 1.54
CA SER A 119 7.10 4.30 2.00
C SER A 119 7.17 4.37 3.53
N GLN A 120 6.10 3.97 4.22
CA GLN A 120 6.05 3.87 5.68
C GLN A 120 7.01 2.81 6.19
N ALA A 121 7.01 1.61 5.59
CA ALA A 121 7.94 0.54 5.95
C ALA A 121 9.40 0.97 5.74
N HIS A 122 9.69 1.66 4.62
CA HIS A 122 11.03 2.19 4.38
C HIS A 122 11.42 3.28 5.38
N LEU A 123 10.47 4.17 5.73
CA LEU A 123 10.69 5.17 6.75
C LEU A 123 11.01 4.52 8.10
N GLU A 124 10.22 3.55 8.55
CA GLU A 124 10.46 2.82 9.79
C GLU A 124 11.83 2.15 9.82
N LEU A 125 12.24 1.54 8.70
CA LEU A 125 13.59 0.98 8.56
C LEU A 125 14.66 2.07 8.74
N LEU A 126 14.52 3.22 8.07
CA LEU A 126 15.46 4.34 8.20
C LEU A 126 15.46 4.92 9.62
N LYS A 127 14.31 4.95 10.30
CA LYS A 127 14.21 5.39 11.70
C LYS A 127 15.00 4.47 12.64
N GLN A 128 14.98 3.16 12.38
CA GLN A 128 15.71 2.16 13.15
C GLN A 128 17.20 2.11 12.77
N THR A 129 17.55 2.49 11.55
CA THR A 129 18.91 2.41 11.02
C THR A 129 19.73 3.62 11.47
N ASN A 130 20.31 3.56 12.68
CA ASN A 130 21.32 4.54 13.05
C ASN A 130 22.68 4.15 12.43
N VAL A 131 23.24 5.05 11.61
CA VAL A 131 24.50 4.81 10.90
C VAL A 131 25.66 4.54 11.86
N LEU A 132 25.72 5.25 13.01
CA LEU A 132 26.81 5.08 13.98
C LEU A 132 26.65 3.83 14.83
N ASP A 133 25.42 3.47 15.22
CA ASP A 133 25.16 2.21 15.93
C ASP A 133 25.47 0.99 15.04
N ASN A 134 25.13 1.07 13.75
CA ASN A 134 25.48 0.03 12.78
C ASN A 134 26.98 -0.02 12.47
N ALA A 135 27.64 1.14 12.37
CA ALA A 135 29.08 1.21 12.11
C ALA A 135 29.93 0.75 13.31
N PHE A 136 29.42 0.92 14.54
CA PHE A 136 30.10 0.56 15.78
C PHE A 136 29.18 -0.25 16.70
N SER A 137 28.90 -1.48 16.28
CA SER A 137 28.05 -2.40 17.03
C SER A 137 28.74 -2.89 18.30
N ILE A 138 28.46 -2.23 19.43
CA ILE A 138 28.99 -2.61 20.74
C ILE A 138 28.04 -3.58 21.44
N GLY A 139 28.57 -4.72 21.86
CA GLY A 139 27.82 -5.78 22.51
C GLY A 139 28.64 -6.58 23.52
N CYS A 140 28.07 -7.69 23.96
CA CYS A 140 28.79 -8.73 24.67
C CYS A 140 28.86 -9.96 23.76
N ASP A 141 29.92 -10.74 23.89
CA ASP A 141 30.02 -12.01 23.17
C ASP A 141 28.86 -12.93 23.56
N LYS A 142 28.20 -13.52 22.55
CA LYS A 142 27.04 -14.40 22.71
C LYS A 142 27.43 -15.72 23.37
N ALA A 143 28.67 -16.18 23.19
CA ALA A 143 29.14 -17.45 23.75
C ALA A 143 29.76 -17.28 25.15
N ILE A 144 30.58 -16.23 25.34
CA ILE A 144 31.31 -15.99 26.59
C ILE A 144 30.97 -14.59 27.11
N LYS A 145 30.06 -14.52 28.10
CA LYS A 145 29.59 -13.25 28.68
C LYS A 145 30.67 -12.37 29.32
N GLU A 146 31.90 -12.85 29.45
CA GLU A 146 33.02 -12.12 30.05
C GLU A 146 33.65 -11.09 29.10
N PHE A 147 33.53 -11.27 27.77
CA PHE A 147 34.10 -10.34 26.79
C PHE A 147 33.11 -9.26 26.34
N GLY A 148 33.60 -8.03 26.22
CA GLY A 148 32.94 -6.99 25.43
C GLY A 148 33.37 -7.12 23.96
N THR A 149 32.47 -6.83 23.04
CA THR A 149 32.73 -6.90 21.60
C THR A 149 32.37 -5.60 20.90
N ILE A 150 33.16 -5.20 19.92
CA ILE A 150 32.85 -4.10 19.00
C ILE A 150 32.98 -4.60 17.56
N ASN A 151 31.91 -4.55 16.75
CA ASN A 151 31.86 -5.14 15.41
C ASN A 151 32.36 -6.60 15.37
N ASN A 152 31.95 -7.39 16.37
CA ASN A 152 32.35 -8.79 16.59
C ASN A 152 33.81 -9.02 17.02
N PHE A 153 34.66 -7.99 17.15
CA PHE A 153 36.00 -8.15 17.70
C PHE A 153 35.96 -8.12 19.24
N ARG A 154 36.50 -9.14 19.88
CA ARG A 154 36.54 -9.28 21.35
C ARG A 154 37.67 -8.46 21.95
N LEU A 155 37.34 -7.64 22.94
CA LEU A 155 38.29 -6.83 23.68
C LEU A 155 38.57 -7.46 25.04
N GLY A 156 39.73 -8.09 25.18
CA GLY A 156 40.20 -8.69 26.44
C GLY A 156 41.05 -9.93 26.20
N ARG A 157 41.45 -10.60 27.28
CA ARG A 157 42.15 -11.89 27.25
C ARG A 157 41.82 -12.71 28.49
N LEU A 158 41.55 -13.99 28.29
CA LEU A 158 41.37 -14.94 29.40
C LEU A 158 42.52 -15.95 29.40
N PRO A 159 42.91 -16.50 30.57
CA PRO A 159 43.94 -17.54 30.63
C PRO A 159 43.60 -18.78 29.80
N LYS A 160 42.30 -19.11 29.72
CA LYS A 160 41.77 -20.27 29.00
C LYS A 160 41.61 -20.04 27.49
N LEU A 161 41.48 -18.79 27.07
CA LEU A 161 41.28 -18.41 25.67
C LEU A 161 42.16 -17.18 25.39
N GLN A 162 43.35 -17.45 24.85
CA GLN A 162 44.27 -16.40 24.43
C GLN A 162 43.82 -15.88 23.07
N LEU A 163 43.32 -14.64 23.06
CA LEU A 163 42.95 -13.93 21.85
C LEU A 163 44.19 -13.36 21.16
N ASP A 164 44.22 -13.44 19.83
CA ASP A 164 45.26 -12.82 19.02
C ASP A 164 45.28 -11.32 19.25
N TRP A 165 46.49 -10.75 19.30
CA TRP A 165 46.65 -9.30 19.50
C TRP A 165 45.98 -8.51 18.38
N ASP A 166 45.91 -9.05 17.17
CA ASP A 166 45.27 -8.39 16.02
C ASP A 166 43.78 -8.13 16.25
N GLU A 167 43.07 -9.04 16.94
CA GLU A 167 41.65 -8.87 17.30
C GLU A 167 41.48 -7.76 18.34
N VAL A 168 42.31 -7.77 19.39
CA VAL A 168 42.31 -6.74 20.45
C VAL A 168 42.68 -5.37 19.89
N ASN A 169 43.66 -5.33 19.01
CA ASN A 169 44.14 -4.13 18.32
C ASN A 169 43.06 -3.54 17.41
N ALA A 170 42.36 -4.37 16.64
CA ALA A 170 41.23 -3.93 15.82
C ALA A 170 40.08 -3.37 16.69
N ALA A 171 39.76 -4.04 17.80
CA ALA A 171 38.74 -3.56 18.74
C ALA A 171 39.10 -2.19 19.35
N TRP A 172 40.35 -2.00 19.77
CA TRP A 172 40.84 -0.69 20.23
C TRP A 172 40.81 0.37 19.14
N GLY A 173 41.20 0.01 17.92
CA GLY A 173 41.13 0.89 16.75
C GLY A 173 39.73 1.46 16.53
N LEU A 174 38.73 0.58 16.56
CA LEU A 174 37.32 0.96 16.43
C LEU A 174 36.82 1.79 17.61
N ALA A 175 37.18 1.43 18.85
CA ALA A 175 36.79 2.19 20.03
C ALA A 175 37.39 3.61 20.02
N CYS A 176 38.66 3.74 19.60
CA CYS A 176 39.31 5.03 19.41
C CYS A 176 38.68 5.85 18.29
N LEU A 177 38.35 5.22 17.15
CA LEU A 177 37.69 5.90 16.04
C LEU A 177 36.31 6.44 16.45
N LEU A 178 35.54 5.64 17.19
CA LEU A 178 34.23 6.03 17.68
C LEU A 178 34.31 7.26 18.61
N LEU A 179 35.14 7.17 19.66
CA LEU A 179 35.30 8.27 20.62
C LEU A 179 35.87 9.52 19.93
N HIS A 180 36.83 9.35 19.03
CA HIS A 180 37.36 10.45 18.22
C HIS A 180 36.26 11.13 17.39
N THR A 181 35.41 10.35 16.71
CA THR A 181 34.32 10.90 15.88
C THR A 181 33.31 11.69 16.72
N MET A 182 32.93 11.17 17.90
CA MET A 182 31.99 11.82 18.81
C MET A 182 32.55 13.15 19.36
N CYS A 183 33.82 13.15 19.78
CA CYS A 183 34.48 14.35 20.29
C CYS A 183 34.73 15.38 19.16
N GLN A 184 35.10 14.95 17.94
CA GLN A 184 35.32 15.85 16.80
C GLN A 184 34.03 16.55 16.36
N TYR A 185 32.89 15.87 16.41
CA TYR A 185 31.58 16.45 16.07
C TYR A 185 31.23 17.68 16.93
N PHE A 186 31.64 17.69 18.20
CA PHE A 186 31.43 18.83 19.09
C PHE A 186 32.59 19.82 19.13
N SER A 187 33.59 19.69 18.25
CA SER A 187 34.62 20.71 18.07
C SER A 187 33.99 21.98 17.43
N PRO A 188 34.26 23.20 17.91
CA PRO A 188 35.26 23.60 18.92
C PRO A 188 34.75 23.70 20.36
N LYS A 189 33.48 23.35 20.65
CA LYS A 189 32.89 23.47 22.00
C LYS A 189 33.52 22.52 23.01
N PHE A 190 33.96 21.35 22.56
CA PHE A 190 34.72 20.39 23.35
C PHE A 190 36.23 20.60 23.13
N HIS A 191 36.95 20.97 24.18
CA HIS A 191 38.40 21.17 24.13
C HIS A 191 39.14 19.84 24.26
N TYR A 192 39.67 19.34 23.14
CA TYR A 192 40.53 18.16 23.06
C TYR A 192 41.85 18.35 23.83
N ARG A 193 41.85 18.04 25.14
CA ARG A 193 43.08 18.01 25.95
C ARG A 193 43.93 16.80 25.61
N ILE A 194 43.29 15.64 25.45
CA ILE A 194 43.91 14.37 25.08
C ILE A 194 43.46 14.05 23.65
N LYS A 195 44.39 13.95 22.70
CA LYS A 195 44.07 13.70 21.29
C LYS A 195 44.16 12.22 20.96
N ILE A 196 43.04 11.64 20.51
CA ILE A 196 42.98 10.27 20.00
C ILE A 196 43.29 10.28 18.52
N LEU A 197 44.22 9.43 18.09
CA LEU A 197 44.64 9.24 16.70
C LEU A 197 44.19 7.84 16.24
N PRO A 198 42.99 7.72 15.63
CA PRO A 198 42.53 6.44 15.10
C PRO A 198 43.31 6.10 13.83
N MET A 199 44.19 5.09 13.91
CA MET A 199 45.07 4.65 12.82
C MET A 199 44.81 3.17 12.49
N GLY A 200 43.53 2.82 12.28
CA GLY A 200 43.11 1.42 12.13
C GLY A 200 43.41 0.60 13.39
N SER A 201 43.99 -0.58 13.24
CA SER A 201 44.38 -1.47 14.36
C SER A 201 45.56 -0.97 15.19
N TYR A 202 46.17 0.17 14.85
CA TYR A 202 47.32 0.73 15.58
C TYR A 202 47.02 2.10 16.16
N PRO A 203 45.96 2.25 16.98
CA PRO A 203 45.58 3.55 17.52
C PRO A 203 46.66 4.11 18.44
N ARG A 204 46.78 5.44 18.42
CA ARG A 204 47.70 6.18 19.31
C ARG A 204 46.95 7.26 20.07
N ILE A 205 47.42 7.56 21.28
CA ILE A 205 46.85 8.61 22.12
C ILE A 205 47.96 9.60 22.47
N MET A 206 47.65 10.88 22.31
CA MET A 206 48.55 11.98 22.64
C MET A 206 48.05 12.70 23.90
N ASP A 207 48.92 12.75 24.90
CA ASP A 207 48.69 13.49 26.14
C ASP A 207 48.76 15.00 25.90
N THR A 208 48.30 15.78 26.88
CA THR A 208 48.39 17.24 26.98
C THR A 208 49.80 17.79 26.76
N SER A 209 50.84 17.00 27.07
CA SER A 209 52.25 17.34 26.86
C SER A 209 52.78 16.97 25.45
N ASN A 210 51.90 16.64 24.50
CA ASN A 210 52.23 16.15 23.14
C ASN A 210 53.03 14.83 23.10
N ASN A 211 53.11 14.11 24.20
CA ASN A 211 53.70 12.77 24.23
C ASN A 211 52.72 11.75 23.65
N THR A 212 53.19 10.90 22.73
CA THR A 212 52.38 9.86 22.08
C THR A 212 52.58 8.51 22.75
N TYR A 213 51.48 7.78 22.94
CA TYR A 213 51.44 6.45 23.52
C TYR A 213 50.69 5.50 22.57
N ASP A 214 51.26 4.32 22.37
CA ASP A 214 50.70 3.29 21.50
C ASP A 214 49.66 2.47 22.27
N LEU A 215 48.45 2.36 21.73
CA LEU A 215 47.35 1.57 22.27
C LEU A 215 47.13 0.30 21.43
N PHE A 216 48.23 -0.40 21.15
CA PHE A 216 48.20 -1.68 20.45
C PHE A 216 49.29 -2.61 20.99
N GLY A 217 49.05 -3.91 20.90
CA GLY A 217 50.02 -4.94 21.22
C GLY A 217 50.75 -5.48 19.97
N PRO A 218 51.72 -6.42 20.14
CA PRO A 218 51.98 -7.15 21.37
C PRO A 218 52.68 -6.32 22.46
N VAL A 219 52.16 -6.41 23.68
CA VAL A 219 52.73 -5.72 24.85
C VAL A 219 53.76 -6.64 25.50
N ASN A 220 55.05 -6.32 25.38
CA ASN A 220 56.09 -6.97 26.17
C ASN A 220 56.13 -6.38 27.59
N LEU A 221 56.65 -7.14 28.56
CA LEU A 221 56.72 -6.73 29.97
C LEU A 221 57.43 -5.38 30.20
N PHE A 222 58.36 -5.00 29.32
CA PHE A 222 59.06 -3.71 29.36
C PHE A 222 58.25 -2.52 28.79
N TRP A 223 57.20 -2.80 28.02
CA TRP A 223 56.36 -1.79 27.35
C TRP A 223 54.96 -1.70 27.94
N SER A 224 54.65 -2.51 28.97
CA SER A 224 53.33 -2.53 29.63
C SER A 224 52.94 -1.19 30.24
N THR A 225 53.89 -0.44 30.77
CA THR A 225 53.64 0.88 31.38
C THR A 225 53.20 1.94 30.38
N ARG A 226 53.65 1.87 29.11
CA ARG A 226 53.22 2.79 28.05
C ARG A 226 51.82 2.45 27.56
N TYR A 227 51.52 1.16 27.41
CA TYR A 227 50.21 0.67 27.03
C TYR A 227 49.16 0.96 28.13
N ASP A 228 49.51 0.73 29.40
CA ASP A 228 48.68 1.09 30.56
C ASP A 228 48.39 2.59 30.59
N LYS A 229 49.40 3.43 30.35
CA LYS A 229 49.21 4.88 30.25
C LYS A 229 48.28 5.26 29.10
N ALA A 230 48.39 4.61 27.94
CA ALA A 230 47.48 4.85 26.82
C ALA A 230 46.03 4.50 27.20
N MET A 231 45.78 3.36 27.85
CA MET A 231 44.45 2.95 28.32
C MET A 231 43.87 3.94 29.34
N THR A 232 44.67 4.41 30.30
CA THR A 232 44.23 5.41 31.28
C THR A 232 43.91 6.75 30.62
N LEU A 233 44.69 7.17 29.62
CA LEU A 233 44.40 8.39 28.85
C LEU A 233 43.11 8.24 28.03
N PHE A 234 42.83 7.05 27.49
CA PHE A 234 41.56 6.75 26.82
C PHE A 234 40.38 6.91 27.79
N LEU A 235 40.43 6.29 28.97
CA LEU A 235 39.39 6.43 30.00
C LEU A 235 39.21 7.88 30.45
N THR A 236 40.30 8.63 30.59
CA THR A 236 40.24 10.05 30.93
C THR A 236 39.48 10.82 29.85
N CYS A 237 39.79 10.57 28.57
CA CYS A 237 39.09 11.22 27.46
C CYS A 237 37.60 10.84 27.40
N LEU A 238 37.26 9.57 27.66
CA LEU A 238 35.88 9.11 27.76
C LEU A 238 35.14 9.80 28.91
N LYS A 239 35.78 9.92 30.08
CA LYS A 239 35.23 10.61 31.25
C LYS A 239 34.97 12.10 30.93
N ASP A 240 35.95 12.79 30.36
CA ASP A 240 35.81 14.19 29.96
C ASP A 240 34.62 14.39 29.00
N PHE A 241 34.45 13.48 28.04
CA PHE A 241 33.31 13.50 27.13
C PHE A 241 31.98 13.29 27.86
N CYS A 242 31.92 12.37 28.82
CA CYS A 242 30.72 12.09 29.60
C CYS A 242 30.34 13.25 30.54
N GLU A 243 31.33 13.93 31.12
CA GLU A 243 31.12 15.15 31.89
C GLU A 243 30.59 16.29 31.02
N PHE A 244 31.17 16.47 29.83
CA PHE A 244 30.66 17.40 28.82
C PHE A 244 29.20 17.07 28.43
N ALA A 245 28.90 15.79 28.22
CA ALA A 245 27.54 15.33 27.91
C ALA A 245 26.54 15.70 29.01
N ARG A 246 26.90 15.44 30.27
CA ARG A 246 26.09 15.81 31.45
C ARG A 246 25.90 17.33 31.57
N MET A 247 26.93 18.13 31.30
CA MET A 247 26.83 19.60 31.31
C MET A 247 25.87 20.09 30.22
N LYS A 248 25.94 19.51 29.02
CA LYS A 248 25.06 19.88 27.91
C LYS A 248 23.59 19.52 28.19
N ASP A 249 23.32 18.39 28.85
CA ASP A 249 21.98 18.05 29.31
C ASP A 249 21.44 19.10 30.30
N LEU A 250 22.30 19.58 31.20
CA LEU A 250 21.94 20.62 32.16
C LEU A 250 21.65 21.96 31.46
N GLU A 251 22.45 22.34 30.47
CA GLU A 251 22.20 23.52 29.61
C GLU A 251 20.87 23.41 28.85
N ASN A 252 20.47 22.20 28.46
CA ASN A 252 19.20 21.91 27.81
C ASN A 252 18.01 21.82 28.78
N ASN A 253 18.17 22.21 30.05
CA ASN A 253 17.16 22.16 31.11
C ASN A 253 16.62 20.75 31.42
N ILE A 254 17.42 19.71 31.19
CA ILE A 254 17.07 18.36 31.61
C ILE A 254 17.23 18.27 33.14
N PRO A 255 16.25 17.68 33.88
CA PRO A 255 16.36 17.52 35.33
C PRO A 255 17.63 16.74 35.71
N PRO A 256 18.31 17.09 36.81
CA PRO A 256 19.57 16.46 37.22
C PRO A 256 19.47 14.94 37.45
N ASP A 257 18.27 14.46 37.74
CA ASP A 257 17.99 13.03 37.89
C ASP A 257 17.98 12.27 36.56
N LYS A 258 17.67 12.98 35.47
CA LYS A 258 17.61 12.46 34.09
C LYS A 258 18.82 12.83 33.23
N CYS A 259 19.72 13.69 33.72
CA CYS A 259 20.98 13.97 33.05
C CYS A 259 21.80 12.69 32.85
N PHE A 260 22.57 12.67 31.78
CA PHE A 260 23.47 11.57 31.45
C PHE A 260 24.35 11.15 32.64
N LYS A 261 24.34 9.85 32.94
CA LYS A 261 25.16 9.20 33.95
C LYS A 261 25.69 7.90 33.36
N LEU A 262 26.97 7.63 33.59
CA LEU A 262 27.58 6.38 33.19
C LEU A 262 27.10 5.23 34.09
N PRO A 263 26.87 4.03 33.52
CA PRO A 263 26.57 2.84 34.32
C PRO A 263 27.78 2.39 35.15
N TYR A 264 29.00 2.62 34.67
CA TYR A 264 30.24 2.35 35.42
C TYR A 264 30.98 3.65 35.70
N GLY A 265 31.31 3.91 36.97
CA GLY A 265 32.03 5.12 37.36
C GLY A 265 33.50 5.03 36.96
N ILE A 266 34.05 6.10 36.37
CA ILE A 266 35.47 6.15 35.96
C ILE A 266 36.28 6.98 36.96
N GLU A 267 37.22 6.32 37.64
CA GLU A 267 38.17 6.92 38.59
C GLU A 267 39.61 6.58 38.19
N ASN A 268 40.27 7.53 37.51
CA ASN A 268 41.63 7.38 37.00
C ASN A 268 41.80 6.12 36.12
N ASP A 269 42.49 5.10 36.63
CA ASP A 269 42.76 3.83 35.95
C ASP A 269 41.70 2.75 36.24
N LYS A 270 40.66 3.08 37.02
CA LYS A 270 39.69 2.10 37.54
C LYS A 270 38.27 2.39 37.09
N LEU A 271 37.53 1.32 36.79
CA LEU A 271 36.09 1.32 36.60
C LEU A 271 35.40 0.73 37.82
N CYS A 272 34.42 1.48 38.33
CA CYS A 272 33.66 1.16 39.52
C CYS A 272 32.24 0.73 39.11
N ARG A 273 31.82 -0.44 39.56
CA ARG A 273 30.43 -0.92 39.44
C ARG A 273 29.79 -0.90 40.81
N VAL A 274 28.60 -0.32 40.90
CA VAL A 274 27.78 -0.35 42.13
C VAL A 274 26.63 -1.32 41.91
N GLU A 275 26.63 -2.45 42.63
CA GLU A 275 25.57 -3.45 42.61
C GLU A 275 25.23 -3.83 44.06
N ASP A 276 23.96 -3.74 44.44
CA ASP A 276 23.47 -4.09 45.79
C ASP A 276 24.25 -3.45 46.96
N GLY A 277 24.69 -2.20 46.79
CA GLY A 277 25.44 -1.46 47.81
C GLY A 277 26.91 -1.87 47.94
N LYS A 278 27.41 -2.79 47.10
CA LYS A 278 28.83 -3.15 47.00
C LYS A 278 29.47 -2.45 45.80
N VAL A 279 30.62 -1.85 46.05
CA VAL A 279 31.44 -1.21 45.00
C VAL A 279 32.50 -2.19 44.56
N GLU A 280 32.35 -2.74 43.35
CA GLU A 280 33.40 -3.53 42.70
C GLU A 280 34.28 -2.60 41.86
N VAL A 281 35.60 -2.75 42.00
CA VAL A 281 36.58 -1.90 41.33
C VAL A 281 37.51 -2.74 40.47
N PHE A 282 37.57 -2.43 39.18
CA PHE A 282 38.41 -3.12 38.20
C PHE A 282 39.37 -2.14 37.54
N SER A 283 40.68 -2.43 37.56
CA SER A 283 41.67 -1.60 36.87
C SER A 283 41.75 -1.97 35.39
N ILE A 284 41.88 -0.96 34.53
CA ILE A 284 42.12 -1.14 33.08
C ILE A 284 43.59 -1.46 32.79
N THR A 285 44.48 -1.27 33.75
CA THR A 285 45.91 -1.58 33.57
C THR A 285 46.12 -3.09 33.48
N GLN A 286 47.02 -3.50 32.59
CA GLN A 286 47.43 -4.89 32.43
C GLN A 286 48.53 -5.26 33.44
N SER A 287 49.41 -4.31 33.79
CA SER A 287 50.49 -4.55 34.74
C SER A 287 49.94 -4.90 36.13
N PHE A 288 50.47 -5.98 36.73
CA PHE A 288 50.07 -6.46 38.06
C PHE A 288 48.56 -6.77 38.22
N ASN A 289 47.85 -7.05 37.12
CA ASN A 289 46.42 -7.33 37.12
C ASN A 289 46.12 -8.77 36.68
N LYS A 290 45.00 -9.32 37.14
CA LYS A 290 44.49 -10.59 36.63
C LYS A 290 43.86 -10.34 35.26
N SER A 291 44.14 -11.21 34.29
CA SER A 291 43.60 -11.09 32.93
C SER A 291 42.06 -11.11 32.87
N GLU A 292 41.40 -11.80 33.80
CA GLU A 292 39.95 -11.76 34.01
C GLU A 292 39.44 -10.37 34.44
N ASN A 293 40.11 -9.73 35.39
CA ASN A 293 39.76 -8.39 35.87
C ASN A 293 40.00 -7.35 34.78
N TRP A 294 41.11 -7.48 34.04
CA TRP A 294 41.41 -6.63 32.89
C TRP A 294 40.34 -6.76 31.80
N THR A 295 39.94 -7.99 31.46
CA THR A 295 38.87 -8.24 30.48
C THR A 295 37.53 -7.66 30.92
N LYS A 296 37.19 -7.75 32.22
CA LYS A 296 35.99 -7.11 32.78
C LYS A 296 36.06 -5.58 32.69
N ALA A 297 37.20 -4.98 33.01
CA ALA A 297 37.40 -3.53 32.90
C ALA A 297 37.21 -3.04 31.45
N LEU A 298 37.78 -3.76 30.48
CA LEU A 298 37.61 -3.47 29.05
C LEU A 298 36.16 -3.61 28.59
N LYS A 299 35.45 -4.65 29.05
CA LYS A 299 34.02 -4.82 28.79
C LYS A 299 33.20 -3.64 29.33
N TYR A 300 33.47 -3.19 30.55
CA TYR A 300 32.77 -2.04 31.15
C TYR A 300 33.08 -0.75 30.40
N THR A 301 34.33 -0.57 29.96
CA THR A 301 34.73 0.58 29.12
C THR A 301 33.94 0.61 27.81
N LEU A 302 33.77 -0.54 27.13
CA LEU A 302 32.94 -0.63 25.93
C LEU A 302 31.47 -0.34 26.25
N CYS A 303 30.97 -0.79 27.38
CA CYS A 303 29.60 -0.48 27.80
C CYS A 303 29.41 1.03 28.02
N ASP A 304 30.30 1.69 28.75
CA ASP A 304 30.27 3.15 28.94
C ASP A 304 30.34 3.90 27.60
N LEU A 305 31.20 3.44 26.69
CA LEU A 305 31.29 3.98 25.34
C LEU A 305 29.99 3.82 24.54
N LYS A 306 29.28 2.68 24.70
CA LYS A 306 27.97 2.46 24.11
C LYS A 306 26.91 3.41 24.68
N TRP A 307 26.90 3.64 25.99
CA TRP A 307 26.00 4.60 26.62
C TRP A 307 26.28 6.03 26.16
N ALA A 308 27.55 6.41 26.05
CA ALA A 308 27.96 7.69 25.50
C ALA A 308 27.52 7.84 24.03
N LEU A 309 27.60 6.77 23.23
CA LEU A 309 27.10 6.74 21.85
C LEU A 309 25.58 6.93 21.79
N PHE A 310 24.80 6.24 22.64
CA PHE A 310 23.35 6.43 22.67
C PHE A 310 22.95 7.86 23.05
N TRP A 311 23.63 8.44 24.05
CA TRP A 311 23.43 9.83 24.40
C TRP A 311 23.79 10.76 23.24
N PHE A 312 24.91 10.52 22.56
CA PHE A 312 25.35 11.29 21.41
C PHE A 312 24.32 11.25 20.29
N ILE A 313 23.83 10.07 19.93
CA ILE A 313 22.78 9.87 18.93
C ILE A 313 21.49 10.60 19.33
N GLY A 314 21.07 10.52 20.59
CA GLY A 314 19.84 11.15 21.07
C GLY A 314 19.89 12.68 21.08
N ASN A 315 21.07 13.26 21.32
CA ASN A 315 21.29 14.71 21.42
C ASN A 315 21.86 15.37 20.15
N THR A 316 22.08 14.59 19.11
CA THR A 316 22.45 15.09 17.78
C THR A 316 21.32 14.78 16.81
N SER A 317 21.20 15.57 15.75
CA SER A 317 20.11 15.52 14.77
C SER A 317 20.02 14.21 13.97
N PHE A 318 20.67 13.13 14.41
CA PHE A 318 20.51 11.77 13.88
C PHE A 318 19.22 11.10 14.37
N HIS A 319 18.38 11.83 15.11
CA HIS A 319 17.01 11.44 15.35
C HIS A 319 16.24 11.47 14.02
N PRO A 320 15.52 10.39 13.64
CA PRO A 320 14.48 10.54 12.64
C PRO A 320 13.52 11.61 13.14
N LEU A 321 13.29 12.64 12.33
CA LEU A 321 12.37 13.75 12.61
C LEU A 321 11.10 13.17 13.24
N SER A 322 10.99 13.33 14.56
CA SER A 322 9.74 13.04 15.24
C SER A 322 8.74 14.05 14.72
N ALA A 323 7.60 13.56 14.24
CA ALA A 323 6.52 14.33 13.67
C ALA A 323 5.96 15.28 14.74
N THR A 324 6.54 16.47 14.88
CA THR A 324 5.98 17.56 15.68
C THR A 324 6.40 18.89 15.07
N SER A 325 5.94 19.14 13.85
CA SER A 325 5.70 20.49 13.31
C SER A 325 4.91 20.39 12.00
N LEU A 326 3.76 19.72 12.03
CA LEU A 326 2.68 20.13 11.14
C LEU A 326 2.09 21.38 11.78
N ALA A 327 2.67 22.54 11.42
CA ALA A 327 1.98 23.81 11.60
C ALA A 327 0.65 23.71 10.84
N GLU A 328 -0.46 23.87 11.54
CA GLU A 328 -1.76 24.07 10.91
C GLU A 328 -1.66 25.24 9.93
N PRO A 329 -2.04 25.06 8.65
CA PRO A 329 -2.18 26.21 7.76
C PRO A 329 -3.35 27.07 8.25
N PRO A 330 -3.25 28.40 8.19
CA PRO A 330 -4.33 29.29 8.61
C PRO A 330 -5.57 29.06 7.76
N PRO A 331 -6.79 29.30 8.30
CA PRO A 331 -8.03 29.16 7.54
C PRO A 331 -8.14 30.28 6.50
N GLY A 332 -7.54 30.05 5.33
CA GLY A 332 -7.68 30.90 4.15
C GLY A 332 -9.01 30.63 3.48
N GLY A 333 -9.92 31.60 3.54
CA GLY A 333 -11.22 31.55 2.88
C GLY A 333 -11.08 31.33 1.37
N ALA A 334 -11.59 30.19 0.89
CA ALA A 334 -11.79 29.96 -0.53
C ALA A 334 -13.04 30.72 -0.99
N SER A 335 -12.83 31.94 -1.46
CA SER A 335 -13.81 32.67 -2.25
C SER A 335 -14.06 31.96 -3.58
N TYR A 336 -15.33 31.67 -3.83
CA TYR A 336 -15.91 31.15 -5.06
C TYR A 336 -15.37 31.82 -6.34
N VAL A 337 -15.05 31.01 -7.35
CA VAL A 337 -15.22 31.40 -8.76
C VAL A 337 -16.15 30.38 -9.43
N LYS A 338 -17.45 30.67 -9.38
CA LYS A 338 -18.45 30.07 -10.28
C LYS A 338 -18.15 30.58 -11.69
N ARG A 339 -17.62 29.71 -12.56
CA ARG A 339 -17.55 29.99 -14.00
C ARG A 339 -18.94 29.77 -14.60
N SER A 340 -19.65 30.88 -14.81
CA SER A 340 -20.91 30.92 -15.54
C SER A 340 -20.62 30.72 -17.04
N ILE A 341 -21.06 29.59 -17.58
CA ILE A 341 -21.14 29.39 -19.03
C ILE A 341 -22.36 30.17 -19.51
N LYS A 342 -22.13 31.36 -20.06
CA LYS A 342 -23.14 32.19 -20.69
C LYS A 342 -23.21 31.81 -22.17
N SER A 343 -24.39 31.39 -22.60
CA SER A 343 -24.78 31.14 -23.98
C SER A 343 -24.47 32.35 -24.89
N LYS A 344 -23.81 32.08 -26.02
CA LYS A 344 -23.81 32.98 -27.17
C LYS A 344 -24.70 32.37 -28.24
N SER A 345 -25.89 32.96 -28.39
CA SER A 345 -26.68 32.94 -29.60
C SER A 345 -25.98 33.80 -30.65
N ASP A 346 -25.43 33.18 -31.69
CA ASP A 346 -25.06 33.91 -32.90
C ASP A 346 -26.28 34.04 -33.79
N SER A 347 -26.66 35.29 -34.04
CA SER A 347 -27.58 35.70 -35.10
C SER A 347 -26.84 36.69 -36.00
N ARG A 348 -26.87 36.37 -37.31
CA ARG A 348 -26.46 37.09 -38.55
C ARG A 348 -25.77 36.05 -39.46
N HIS A 349 -26.23 35.72 -40.67
CA HIS A 349 -26.95 36.48 -41.69
C HIS A 349 -28.00 35.64 -42.41
#